data_AF-A0A942IUN6-F1
#
_entry.id   AF-A0A942IUN6-F1
#
_cell.length_a   1.000
_cell.length_b   1.000
_cell.length_c   1.000
_cell.angle_alpha   90.00
_cell.angle_beta   90.00
_cell.angle_gamma   90.00
#
_symmetry.space_group_name_H-M   'P 1'
#
loop_
_entity.id
_entity.type
_entity.pdbx_description
1 polymer ?
#
loop_
_entity_poly.entity_id
_entity_poly.type
_entity_poly.pdbx_seq_one_letter_code
_entity_poly.pdbx_strand_id
1 'polypeptide(L)' 'MNQPRFRHFAAIDWSGAAGERHRGIAVALCSEGAPVLVRPGHRWSRCEVLDWLVEELPAETL' A
#
# COMPACT_ATOMS: atom_id res chain seq x y z
N MET A 1 -2.62 10.66 -28.00
CA MET A 1 -1.75 10.59 -26.80
C MET A 1 -2.11 9.30 -26.06
N ASN A 2 -1.15 8.42 -25.77
CA ASN A 2 -1.40 7.15 -25.12
C ASN A 2 -1.81 7.40 -23.65
N GLN A 3 -2.96 6.88 -23.20
CA GLN A 3 -3.34 6.97 -21.79
C GLN A 3 -2.42 6.05 -20.96
N PRO A 4 -1.95 6.50 -19.78
CA PRO A 4 -1.15 5.65 -18.93
C PRO A 4 -1.99 4.47 -18.45
N ARG A 5 -1.41 3.26 -18.52
CA ARG A 5 -2.06 2.00 -18.09
C ARG A 5 -2.35 1.97 -16.59
N PHE A 6 -1.58 2.72 -15.82
CA PHE A 6 -1.73 2.82 -14.37
C PHE A 6 -1.98 4.28 -13.98
N ARG A 7 -2.91 4.47 -13.05
CA ARG A 7 -3.25 5.77 -12.46
C ARG A 7 -2.81 5.89 -11.03
N HIS A 8 -2.47 4.76 -10.40
CA HIS A 8 -2.02 4.72 -9.02
C HIS A 8 -0.80 3.82 -8.87
N PHE A 9 -0.03 4.05 -7.81
CA PHE A 9 1.09 3.22 -7.39
C PHE A 9 0.99 2.95 -5.90
N ALA A 10 0.93 1.69 -5.50
CA ALA A 10 0.93 1.29 -4.11
C ALA A 10 2.35 0.93 -3.66
N ALA A 11 2.78 1.50 -2.53
CA ALA A 11 4.04 1.16 -1.87
C ALA A 11 3.74 0.44 -0.56
N ILE A 12 4.31 -0.76 -0.40
CA ILE A 12 4.21 -1.56 0.82
C ILE A 12 5.61 -1.66 1.40
N ASP A 13 5.87 -0.88 2.46
CA ASP A 13 7.14 -0.93 3.18
C ASP A 13 7.09 -2.06 4.21
N TRP A 14 7.77 -3.15 3.89
CA TRP A 14 7.86 -4.33 4.72
C TRP A 14 9.28 -4.88 4.73
N SER A 15 9.88 -4.99 5.92
CA SER A 15 11.22 -5.55 6.11
C SER A 15 11.34 -7.06 5.84
N GLY A 16 10.23 -7.76 5.59
CA GLY A 16 10.19 -9.21 5.36
C GLY A 16 10.52 -10.07 6.59
N ALA A 17 10.79 -9.47 7.75
CA ALA A 17 11.22 -10.21 8.92
C ALA A 17 10.08 -11.08 9.52
N ALA A 18 10.44 -12.22 10.10
CA ALA A 18 9.52 -13.19 10.70
C ALA A 18 9.76 -13.29 12.22
N GLY A 19 9.12 -12.44 13.03
CA GLY A 19 9.40 -12.29 14.46
C GLY A 19 8.27 -11.61 15.22
N GLU A 20 8.22 -11.79 16.55
CA GLU A 20 7.06 -11.45 17.40
C GLU A 20 6.74 -9.95 17.52
N ARG A 21 7.69 -9.05 17.25
CA ARG A 21 7.47 -7.60 17.31
C ARG A 21 8.17 -6.88 16.16
N HIS A 22 7.42 -6.65 15.07
CA HIS A 22 7.83 -5.76 13.98
C HIS A 22 7.18 -4.39 14.12
N ARG A 23 7.79 -3.36 13.50
CA ARG A 23 7.29 -1.97 13.59
C ARG A 23 5.94 -1.74 12.88
N GLY A 24 5.29 -2.79 12.39
CA GLY A 24 4.11 -2.73 11.53
C GLY A 24 4.51 -2.51 10.07
N ILE A 25 3.69 -2.96 9.14
CA ILE A 25 3.82 -2.61 7.73
C ILE A 25 3.24 -1.20 7.54
N ALA A 26 3.83 -0.42 6.65
CA ALA A 26 3.24 0.83 6.18
C ALA A 26 2.81 0.67 4.72
N VAL A 27 1.63 1.20 4.41
CA VAL A 27 1.08 1.20 3.05
C VAL A 27 0.90 2.65 2.63
N ALA A 28 1.34 3.01 1.43
CA ALA A 28 1.10 4.31 0.83
C ALA A 28 0.54 4.16 -0.59
N LEU A 29 -0.29 5.12 -0.99
CA LEU A 29 -0.82 5.21 -2.34
C LEU A 29 -0.40 6.54 -2.96
N CYS A 30 0.04 6.49 -4.21
CA CYS A 30 0.35 7.66 -5.01
C CYS A 30 -0.55 7.68 -6.25
N SER A 31 -1.22 8.79 -6.52
CA SER A 31 -1.94 9.04 -7.77
C SER A 31 -1.21 10.12 -8.59
N GLU A 32 -1.53 11.38 -8.33
CA GLU A 32 -0.81 12.55 -8.82
C GLU A 32 -0.10 13.22 -7.65
N GLY A 33 1.21 13.44 -7.77
CA GLY A 33 2.01 14.08 -6.73
C GLY A 33 2.72 13.09 -5.80
N ALA A 34 2.81 13.42 -4.50
CA ALA A 34 3.57 12.63 -3.53
C ALA A 34 2.73 11.48 -2.94
N PRO A 35 3.34 10.32 -2.58
CA PRO A 35 2.64 9.23 -1.91
C PRO A 35 2.04 9.66 -0.57
N VAL A 36 0.82 9.18 -0.28
CA VAL A 36 0.11 9.41 0.99
C VAL A 36 -0.08 8.08 1.71
N LEU A 37 0.17 8.05 3.02
CA LEU A 37 -0.06 6.85 3.83
C LEU A 37 -1.54 6.45 3.83
N VAL A 38 -1.81 5.19 3.54
CA VAL A 38 -3.11 4.57 3.72
C VAL A 38 -3.27 4.26 5.21
N ARG A 39 -4.30 4.86 5.82
CA ARG A 39 -4.56 4.86 7.28
C ARG A 39 -3.34 5.38 8.08
N PRO A 40 -3.06 6.70 8.03
CA PRO A 40 -1.92 7.30 8.75
C PRO A 40 -1.94 6.98 10.25
N GLY A 41 -0.78 6.57 10.79
CA GLY A 41 -0.65 6.18 12.19
C GLY A 41 -1.06 4.73 12.50
N HIS A 42 -1.66 4.02 11.54
CA HIS A 42 -1.96 2.60 11.66
C HIS A 42 -0.72 1.73 11.46
N ARG A 43 -0.65 0.61 12.18
CA ARG A 43 0.35 -0.43 11.96
C ARG A 43 -0.32 -1.63 11.32
N TRP A 44 0.00 -1.86 10.06
CA TRP A 44 -0.60 -2.94 9.30
C TRP A 44 0.03 -4.29 9.66
N SER A 45 -0.82 -5.31 9.77
CA SER A 45 -0.44 -6.73 9.67
C SER A 45 -0.45 -7.20 8.22
N ARG A 46 0.17 -8.35 7.94
CA ARG A 46 0.17 -8.94 6.59
C ARG A 46 -1.23 -9.27 6.08
N CYS A 47 -2.11 -9.76 6.96
CA CYS A 47 -3.49 -10.08 6.59
C CYS A 47 -4.27 -8.80 6.25
N GLU A 48 -4.13 -7.74 7.04
CA GLU A 48 -4.78 -6.46 6.70
C GLU A 48 -4.29 -5.89 5.38
N VAL A 49 -3.00 -6.03 5.05
CA VAL A 49 -2.47 -5.64 3.74
C VAL A 49 -3.14 -6.45 2.63
N LEU A 50 -3.26 -7.77 2.79
CA LEU A 50 -3.96 -8.62 1.82
C LEU A 50 -5.42 -8.21 1.66
N ASP A 51 -6.13 -8.02 2.77
CA ASP A 51 -7.54 -7.62 2.76
C ASP A 51 -7.72 -6.28 2.03
N TRP A 52 -6.84 -5.31 2.29
CA TRP A 52 -6.85 -4.04 1.58
C TRP A 52 -6.55 -4.18 0.09
N LEU A 53 -5.61 -5.04 -0.30
CA LEU A 53 -5.29 -5.32 -1.71
C LEU A 53 -6.49 -5.91 -2.47
N VAL A 54 -7.29 -6.75 -1.81
CA VAL A 54 -8.43 -7.43 -2.43
C VAL A 54 -9.67 -6.54 -2.45
N GLU A 55 -9.94 -5.83 -1.35
CA GLU A 55 -11.23 -5.18 -1.13
C GLU A 55 -11.23 -3.66 -1.40
N GLU A 56 -10.07 -3.01 -1.27
CA GLU A 56 -9.99 -1.54 -1.20
C GLU A 56 -9.00 -0.93 -2.22
N LEU A 57 -8.17 -1.73 -2.89
CA LEU A 57 -7.18 -1.24 -3.85
C LEU A 57 -7.86 -0.58 -5.06
N PRO A 58 -7.52 0.68 -5.39
CA PRO A 58 -8.09 1.33 -6.57
C PRO A 58 -7.77 0.57 -7.85
N ALA A 59 -8.69 0.61 -8.82
CA ALA A 59 -8.41 0.11 -10.15
C ALA A 59 -7.22 0.83 -10.80
N GLU A 60 -6.57 0.15 -11.74
CA GLU A 60 -5.42 0.69 -12.47
C GLU A 60 -4.25 1.07 -11.54
N THR A 61 -4.09 0.36 -10.41
CA THR A 61 -2.93 0.48 -9.50
C THR A 61 -1.81 -0.48 -9.91
N LEU A 62 -0.57 0.01 -9.91
CA LEU A 62 0.64 -0.81 -9.91
C LEU A 62 1.12 -1.10 -8.49
#